data_AF-A0A4Y9SI84-F1
#
_entry.id   AF-A0A4Y9SI84-F1
#
_cell.length_a   1.000
_cell.length_b   1.000
_cell.length_c   1.000
_cell.angle_alpha   90.00
_cell.angle_beta   90.00
_cell.angle_gamma   90.00
#
_symmetry.space_group_name_H-M   'P 1'
#
loop_
_entity.id
_entity.type
_entity.pdbx_description
1 polymer ?
#
loop_
_entity_poly.entity_id
_entity_poly.type
_entity_poly.pdbx_seq_one_letter_code
_entity_poly.pdbx_strand_id
1 'polypeptide(L)'
;MSNLSILKRLEESLADYGNGTVSRPVFVDFLGNSIRALEGVPLSVIHKLREHEHAIETEGYFEEEGFESKRPDAQSSLFTWIKELKLDYGS
;
A
#
# COMPACT_ATOMS: atom_id res chain seq x y z
N MET A 1 -0.25 18.18 6.49
CA MET A 1 -0.57 17.70 5.13
C MET A 1 -1.94 17.05 5.21
N SER A 2 -2.82 17.12 4.22
CA SER A 2 -4.14 16.47 4.36
C SER A 2 -4.03 14.96 4.11
N ASN A 3 -4.89 14.15 4.74
CA ASN A 3 -4.92 12.70 4.50
C ASN A 3 -5.08 12.39 3.01
N LEU A 4 -5.95 13.12 2.29
CA LEU A 4 -6.11 12.98 0.85
C LEU A 4 -4.80 13.19 0.07
N SER A 5 -3.99 14.18 0.45
CA SER A 5 -2.69 14.42 -0.20
C SER A 5 -1.68 13.30 0.07
N ILE A 6 -1.72 12.69 1.25
CA ILE A 6 -0.88 11.53 1.60
C ILE A 6 -1.31 10.33 0.75
N LEU A 7 -2.62 10.07 0.65
CA LEU A 7 -3.17 8.96 -0.13
C LEU A 7 -2.89 9.10 -1.64
N LYS A 8 -2.90 10.32 -2.19
CA LYS A 8 -2.51 10.56 -3.60
C LYS A 8 -1.04 10.22 -3.84
N ARG A 9 -0.15 10.67 -2.95
CA ARG A 9 1.28 10.34 -3.05
C ARG A 9 1.55 8.85 -2.87
N LEU A 10 0.76 8.18 -2.02
CA LEU A 10 0.84 6.73 -1.85
C LEU A 10 0.40 5.98 -3.11
N GLU A 11 -0.65 6.43 -3.78
CA GLU A 11 -1.07 5.87 -5.08
C GLU A 11 0.01 6.06 -6.16
N GLU A 12 0.62 7.25 -6.23
CA GLU A 12 1.73 7.52 -7.15
C GLU A 12 2.93 6.61 -6.88
N SER A 13 3.37 6.51 -5.62
CA SER A 13 4.49 5.65 -5.24
C SER A 13 4.20 4.16 -5.48
N LEU A 14 2.94 3.74 -5.35
CA LEU A 14 2.51 2.36 -5.66
C LEU A 14 2.56 2.07 -7.17
N ALA A 15 2.24 3.05 -8.00
CA ALA A 15 2.39 2.93 -9.45
C ALA A 15 3.87 2.84 -9.85
N ASP A 16 4.74 3.64 -9.21
CA ASP A 16 6.18 3.58 -9.42
C ASP A 16 6.78 2.23 -8.98
N TYR A 17 6.27 1.67 -7.88
CA TYR A 17 6.62 0.32 -7.44
C TYR A 17 6.23 -0.73 -8.49
N GLY A 18 4.98 -0.70 -8.97
CA GLY A 18 4.49 -1.64 -9.97
C GLY A 18 5.18 -1.58 -11.32
N ASN A 19 5.69 -0.40 -11.69
CA ASN A 19 6.46 -0.20 -12.92
C ASN A 19 7.94 -0.56 -12.75
N GLY A 20 8.38 -0.96 -11.55
CA GLY A 20 9.78 -1.27 -11.24
C GLY A 20 10.69 -0.05 -11.10
N THR A 21 10.13 1.17 -11.07
CA THR A 21 10.88 2.42 -10.86
C THR A 21 11.37 2.55 -9.42
N VAL A 22 10.59 2.02 -8.48
CA VAL A 22 10.90 2.01 -7.04
C VAL A 22 11.03 0.56 -6.58
N SER A 23 12.08 0.26 -5.81
CA SER A 23 12.27 -1.07 -5.24
C SER A 23 11.27 -1.32 -4.10
N ARG A 24 10.92 -2.59 -3.87
CA ARG A 24 10.03 -3.00 -2.78
C ARG A 24 10.40 -2.40 -1.42
N PRO A 25 11.66 -2.44 -0.94
CA PRO A 25 12.01 -1.88 0.37
C PRO A 25 11.75 -0.37 0.45
N VAL A 26 12.06 0.37 -0.63
CA VAL A 26 11.83 1.83 -0.69
C VAL A 26 10.33 2.14 -0.65
N PHE A 27 9.53 1.35 -1.37
CA PHE A 27 8.07 1.49 -1.33
C PHE A 27 7.49 1.15 0.05
N VAL A 28 7.94 0.07 0.69
CA VAL A 28 7.48 -0.34 2.03
C VAL A 28 7.84 0.74 3.08
N ASP A 29 9.05 1.28 3.04
CA ASP A 29 9.45 2.39 3.91
C ASP A 29 8.55 3.63 3.70
N PHE A 30 8.25 3.95 2.43
CA PHE A 30 7.35 5.06 2.09
C PHE A 30 5.92 4.83 2.61
N LEU A 31 5.39 3.62 2.43
CA LEU A 31 4.07 3.21 2.93
C LEU A 31 4.03 3.31 4.46
N GLY A 32 5.03 2.79 5.16
CA GLY A 32 5.14 2.86 6.62
C GLY A 32 5.17 4.29 7.16
N ASN A 33 5.86 5.20 6.46
CA ASN A 33 5.87 6.63 6.78
C ASN A 33 4.52 7.30 6.49
N SER A 34 3.87 6.93 5.39
CA SER A 34 2.54 7.43 5.04
C SER A 34 1.49 7.06 6.09
N ILE A 35 1.53 5.83 6.60
CA ILE A 35 0.64 5.37 7.69
C ILE A 35 0.81 6.23 8.94
N ARG A 36 2.05 6.56 9.32
CA ARG A 36 2.34 7.39 10.50
C ARG A 36 1.92 8.86 10.31
N ALA A 37 1.86 9.33 9.06
CA ALA A 37 1.50 10.69 8.72
C ALA A 37 -0.03 10.91 8.62
N LEU A 38 -0.83 9.84 8.56
CA LEU A 38 -2.29 9.94 8.57
C LEU A 38 -2.79 10.39 9.95
N GLU A 39 -3.55 11.49 9.98
CA GLU A 39 -4.06 12.10 11.20
C GLU A 39 -5.57 11.94 11.31
N GLY A 40 -6.09 11.62 12.51
CA GLY A 40 -7.53 11.56 12.74
C GLY A 40 -8.27 10.47 11.95
N VAL A 41 -7.56 9.44 11.47
CA VAL A 41 -8.15 8.31 10.75
C VAL A 41 -8.60 7.20 11.72
N PRO A 42 -9.66 6.44 11.40
CA PRO A 42 -10.05 5.28 12.19
C PRO A 42 -8.93 4.24 12.30
N LEU A 43 -8.85 3.56 13.44
CA LEU A 43 -7.84 2.51 13.65
C LEU A 43 -7.95 1.37 12.62
N SER A 44 -9.15 1.09 12.11
CA SER A 44 -9.37 0.12 11.03
C SER A 44 -8.62 0.47 9.74
N VAL A 45 -8.49 1.76 9.42
CA VAL A 45 -7.72 2.25 8.26
C VAL A 45 -6.23 1.97 8.46
N ILE A 46 -5.72 2.24 9.66
CA ILE A 46 -4.31 1.96 10.01
C ILE A 46 -4.02 0.46 9.94
N HIS A 47 -4.88 -0.37 10.54
CA HIS A 47 -4.71 -1.83 10.49
C HIS A 47 -4.72 -2.34 9.05
N LYS A 48 -5.66 -1.86 8.22
CA LYS A 48 -5.75 -2.31 6.84
C LYS A 48 -4.52 -1.93 6.03
N LEU A 49 -3.98 -0.73 6.21
CA LEU A 49 -2.71 -0.34 5.60
C LEU A 49 -1.53 -1.21 6.06
N ARG A 50 -1.47 -1.60 7.33
CA ARG A 50 -0.44 -2.52 7.85
C ARG A 50 -0.57 -3.93 7.28
N GLU A 51 -1.79 -4.40 7.04
CA GLU A 51 -2.01 -5.67 6.33
C GLU A 51 -1.45 -5.61 4.90
N HIS A 52 -1.68 -4.51 4.18
CA HIS A 52 -1.12 -4.31 2.84
C HIS A 52 0.40 -4.16 2.85
N GLU A 53 0.96 -3.43 3.82
CA GLU A 53 2.42 -3.31 4.01
C GLU A 53 3.06 -4.69 4.18
N HIS A 54 2.50 -5.53 5.05
CA HIS A 54 2.99 -6.89 5.27
C HIS A 54 2.82 -7.78 4.02
N ALA A 55 1.69 -7.67 3.31
CA ALA A 55 1.46 -8.44 2.09
C ALA A 55 2.50 -8.11 1.00
N ILE A 56 2.83 -6.83 0.82
CA ILE A 56 3.82 -6.39 -0.16
C ILE A 56 5.22 -6.81 0.28
N GLU A 57 5.58 -6.59 1.55
CA GLU A 57 6.88 -7.03 2.09
C GLU A 57 7.14 -8.52 1.85
N THR A 58 6.09 -9.34 1.91
CA THR A 58 6.16 -10.80 1.80
C THR A 58 5.96 -11.35 0.38
N GLU A 59 5.60 -10.55 -0.62
CA GLU A 59 5.15 -11.06 -1.93
C GLU A 59 6.21 -11.90 -2.67
N GLY A 60 7.50 -11.62 -2.46
CA GLY A 60 8.61 -12.34 -3.07
C GLY A 60 9.18 -13.50 -2.24
N TYR A 61 8.69 -13.72 -1.02
CA TYR A 61 9.15 -14.86 -0.20
C TYR A 61 8.47 -16.18 -0.60
N PHE A 62 7.35 -16.12 -1.31
CA PHE A 62 6.60 -17.30 -1.74
C PHE A 62 7.06 -17.86 -3.09
N GLU A 63 7.85 -17.13 -3.87
CA GLU A 63 8.34 -17.60 -5.17
C GLU A 63 9.52 -18.58 -5.05
N GLU A 64 10.28 -18.57 -3.95
CA GLU A 64 11.38 -19.54 -3.70
C GLU A 64 10.87 -20.94 -3.32
N GLU A 65 9.62 -21.09 -2.88
CA GLU A 65 9.03 -22.37 -2.46
C GLU A 65 7.96 -22.91 -3.44
N GLY A 66 8.10 -22.71 -4.75
CA GLY A 66 7.38 -23.51 -5.75
C GLY A 66 5.84 -23.58 -5.63
N PHE A 67 5.22 -22.61 -4.95
CA PHE A 67 3.78 -22.50 -4.79
C PHE A 67 3.26 -21.44 -5.76
N GLU A 68 2.48 -21.85 -6.76
CA GLU A 68 1.69 -20.93 -7.59
C GLU A 68 0.86 -20.01 -6.68
N SER A 69 1.22 -18.74 -6.64
CA SER A 69 0.61 -17.75 -5.76
C SER A 69 -0.80 -17.41 -6.26
N LYS A 70 -1.81 -18.13 -5.76
CA LYS A 70 -3.24 -17.79 -5.93
C LYS A 70 -3.68 -16.55 -5.15
N ARG A 71 -2.75 -15.70 -4.69
CA ARG A 71 -3.10 -14.46 -3.99
C ARG A 71 -3.34 -13.37 -5.06
N PRO A 72 -4.39 -12.54 -4.90
CA PRO A 72 -4.46 -11.32 -5.69
C PRO A 72 -3.15 -10.57 -5.47
N ASP A 73 -2.56 -10.10 -6.57
CA ASP A 73 -1.38 -9.25 -6.56
C ASP A 73 -1.54 -8.16 -5.47
N ALA A 74 -0.63 -8.18 -4.50
CA ALA A 74 -0.68 -7.34 -3.32
C ALA A 74 -0.73 -5.85 -3.70
N GLN A 75 -0.08 -5.52 -4.82
CA GLN A 75 -0.10 -4.20 -5.42
C GLN A 75 -1.51 -3.82 -5.90
N SER A 76 -2.14 -4.67 -6.72
CA SER A 76 -3.50 -4.46 -7.24
C SER A 76 -4.54 -4.33 -6.12
N SER A 77 -4.38 -5.11 -5.05
CA SER A 77 -5.23 -5.06 -3.86
C SER A 77 -5.09 -3.72 -3.12
N LEU A 78 -3.86 -3.27 -2.86
CA LEU A 78 -3.62 -1.98 -2.21
C LEU A 78 -4.10 -0.81 -3.07
N PHE A 79 -3.91 -0.86 -4.40
CA PHE A 79 -4.34 0.18 -5.31
C PHE A 79 -5.85 0.40 -5.27
N THR A 80 -6.62 -0.69 -5.32
CA THR A 80 -8.08 -0.64 -5.24
C THR A 80 -8.52 -0.04 -3.91
N TRP A 81 -7.92 -0.48 -2.81
CA TRP A 81 -8.28 0.00 -1.49
C TRP A 81 -7.93 1.49 -1.27
N ILE A 82 -6.77 1.96 -1.74
CA ILE A 82 -6.42 3.39 -1.70
C ILE A 82 -7.42 4.22 -2.51
N LYS A 83 -7.87 3.73 -3.67
CA LYS A 83 -8.87 4.42 -4.47
C LYS A 83 -10.20 4.58 -3.73
N GLU A 84 -10.68 3.52 -3.09
CA GLU A 84 -11.89 3.56 -2.26
C GLU A 84 -11.72 4.53 -1.10
N LEU A 85 -10.62 4.43 -0.35
CA LEU A 85 -10.36 5.28 0.80
C LEU A 85 -10.29 6.78 0.43
N LYS A 86 -9.72 7.11 -0.74
CA LYS A 86 -9.70 8.50 -1.21
C LYS A 86 -11.09 9.07 -1.48
N LEU A 87 -12.08 8.24 -1.80
CA LEU A 87 -13.47 8.72 -1.96
C LEU A 87 -14.02 9.18 -0.61
N ASP A 88 -13.69 8.45 0.46
CA ASP A 88 -14.11 8.80 1.83
C ASP A 88 -13.46 10.10 2.34
N TYR A 89 -12.21 10.40 1.94
CA TYR A 89 -11.48 11.62 2.33
C TYR A 89 -11.52 12.76 1.28
N GLY A 90 -12.10 12.51 0.11
CA GLY A 90 -12.22 13.46 -1.00
C GLY A 90 -13.62 14.04 -1.15
N SER A 91 -14.55 13.65 -0.28
CA SER A 91 -15.93 14.16 -0.17
C SER A 91 -16.01 15.44 0.64
#